data_AF-A0A842XDF0-F1
#
_entry.id   AF-A0A842XDF0-F1
#
_cell.length_a   1.000
_cell.length_b   1.000
_cell.length_c   1.000
_cell.angle_alpha   90.00
_cell.angle_beta   90.00
_cell.angle_gamma   90.00
#
_symmetry.space_group_name_H-M   'P 1'
#
loop_
_entity.id
_entity.type
_entity.pdbx_description
1 polymer ?
#
loop_
_entity_poly.entity_id
_entity_poly.type
_entity_poly.pdbx_seq_one_letter_code
_entity_poly.pdbx_strand_id
1 'polypeptide(L)'
;MSEYLLLLRLSKAKLLETIDALRKLPRNPSPGVDLDYTMNIFGTWHVAVWFSSNNSTQAIEFINKKIGQIPGVIDAFPVATFPHKGKLDKES
;
A
#
# COMPACT_ATOMS: atom_id res chain seq x y z
N MET A 1 1.58 12.32 -9.02
CA MET A 1 1.21 11.66 -7.75
C MET A 1 2.47 11.17 -7.09
N SER A 2 2.51 11.12 -5.76
CA SER A 2 3.62 10.50 -5.03
C SER A 2 3.35 9.02 -4.91
N GLU A 3 4.39 8.22 -5.15
CA GLU A 3 4.32 6.77 -5.04
C GLU A 3 4.68 6.31 -3.62
N TYR A 4 4.04 5.22 -3.20
CA TYR A 4 4.22 4.61 -1.91
C TYR A 4 4.24 3.09 -2.08
N LEU A 5 5.15 2.46 -1.34
CA LEU A 5 5.15 1.02 -1.11
C LEU A 5 4.59 0.78 0.29
N LEU A 6 3.54 -0.03 0.40
CA LEU A 6 2.95 -0.40 1.67
C LEU A 6 3.21 -1.87 1.96
N LEU A 7 3.91 -2.16 3.05
CA LEU A 7 4.13 -3.53 3.51
C LEU A 7 3.05 -3.91 4.51
N LEU A 8 2.44 -5.08 4.32
CA LEU A 8 1.32 -5.56 5.12
C LEU A 8 1.69 -6.84 5.85
N ARG A 9 1.47 -6.82 7.17
CA ARG A 9 1.51 -8.02 8.00
C ARG A 9 0.07 -8.49 8.18
N LEU A 10 -0.17 -9.76 7.85
CA LEU A 10 -1.49 -10.35 7.86
C LEU A 10 -1.61 -11.39 8.97
N SER A 11 -2.84 -11.63 9.41
CA SER A 11 -3.17 -12.69 10.35
C SER A 11 -3.05 -14.05 9.69
N LYS A 12 -2.29 -14.95 10.30
CA LYS A 12 -2.15 -16.34 9.82
C LYS A 12 -3.49 -17.06 9.69
N ALA A 13 -4.44 -16.76 10.59
CA ALA A 13 -5.77 -17.37 10.59
C ALA A 13 -6.64 -16.93 9.40
N LYS A 14 -6.33 -15.77 8.78
CA LYS A 14 -7.12 -15.18 7.68
C LYS A 14 -6.28 -14.94 6.41
N LEU A 15 -5.08 -15.50 6.34
CA LEU A 15 -4.06 -15.09 5.37
C LEU A 15 -4.58 -15.12 3.92
N LEU A 16 -5.15 -16.24 3.48
CA LEU A 16 -5.63 -16.39 2.10
C LEU A 16 -6.84 -15.49 1.81
N GLU A 17 -7.79 -15.41 2.74
CA GLU A 17 -8.97 -14.54 2.64
C GLU A 17 -8.56 -13.07 2.50
N THR A 18 -7.62 -12.61 3.33
CA THR A 18 -7.12 -11.23 3.29
C THR A 18 -6.36 -10.94 2.00
N ILE A 19 -5.54 -11.88 1.52
CA ILE A 19 -4.85 -11.74 0.22
C ILE A 19 -5.87 -11.62 -0.91
N ASP A 20 -6.91 -12.45 -0.91
CA ASP A 20 -7.95 -12.40 -1.95
C ASP A 20 -8.78 -11.11 -1.88
N ALA A 21 -9.04 -10.58 -0.68
CA ALA A 21 -9.68 -9.28 -0.51
C ALA A 21 -8.82 -8.14 -1.08
N LEU A 22 -7.50 -8.16 -0.84
CA LEU A 22 -6.56 -7.18 -1.38
C LEU A 22 -6.49 -7.22 -2.91
N ARG A 23 -6.50 -8.42 -3.51
CA ARG A 23 -6.51 -8.59 -4.98
C ARG A 23 -7.77 -8.08 -5.66
N LYS A 24 -8.89 -8.00 -4.92
CA LYS A 24 -10.18 -7.51 -5.43
C LYS A 24 -10.35 -6.00 -5.29
N LEU A 25 -9.39 -5.30 -4.69
CA LEU A 25 -9.45 -3.84 -4.62
C LEU A 25 -9.49 -3.26 -6.05
N PRO A 26 -10.36 -2.27 -6.30
CA PRO A 26 -10.39 -1.62 -7.59
C PRO A 26 -9.12 -0.78 -7.78
N ARG A 27 -8.82 -0.42 -9.04
CA ARG A 27 -7.70 0.46 -9.38
C ARG A 27 -7.76 1.81 -8.64
N ASN A 28 -8.95 2.32 -8.33
CA ASN A 28 -9.13 3.58 -7.60
C ASN A 28 -9.91 3.32 -6.30
N PRO A 29 -9.26 2.74 -5.27
CA PRO A 29 -9.96 2.30 -4.06
C PRO A 29 -10.41 3.44 -3.14
N SER A 30 -9.90 4.65 -3.36
CA SER A 30 -10.28 5.88 -2.64
C SER A 30 -9.97 7.13 -3.47
N PRO A 31 -10.61 8.28 -3.17
CA PRO A 31 -10.36 9.53 -3.89
C PRO A 31 -8.89 9.93 -3.90
N GLY A 32 -8.32 10.14 -5.09
CA GLY A 32 -6.94 10.57 -5.28
C GLY A 32 -5.89 9.53 -4.89
N VAL A 33 -6.28 8.25 -4.94
CA VAL A 33 -5.38 7.10 -4.78
C VAL A 33 -5.59 6.13 -5.93
N ASP A 34 -4.49 5.80 -6.58
CA ASP A 34 -4.43 4.80 -7.64
C ASP A 34 -3.62 3.61 -7.15
N LEU A 35 -4.26 2.43 -7.13
CA LEU A 35 -3.64 1.15 -6.82
C LEU A 35 -3.07 0.56 -8.09
N ASP A 36 -1.75 0.39 -8.13
CA ASP A 36 -1.06 -0.14 -9.30
C ASP A 36 -1.04 -1.66 -9.28
N TYR A 37 -0.51 -2.27 -8.22
CA TYR A 37 -0.49 -3.73 -8.05
C TYR A 37 -0.22 -4.17 -6.61
N THR A 38 -0.47 -5.45 -6.35
CA THR A 38 -0.12 -6.13 -5.08
C THR A 38 0.90 -7.23 -5.35
N MET A 39 1.76 -7.51 -4.38
CA MET A 39 2.84 -8.50 -4.46
C MET A 39 2.82 -9.40 -3.25
N ASN A 40 3.04 -10.70 -3.42
CA ASN A 40 3.29 -11.58 -2.28
C ASN A 40 4.73 -11.37 -1.80
N ILE A 41 4.94 -11.40 -0.48
CA ILE A 41 6.25 -11.37 0.16
C ILE A 41 6.44 -12.66 0.95
N PHE A 42 7.59 -13.29 0.81
CA PHE A 42 8.03 -14.38 1.67
C PHE A 42 8.92 -13.80 2.78
N GLY A 43 8.44 -13.78 4.02
CA GLY A 43 9.19 -13.27 5.17
C GLY A 43 8.30 -12.69 6.27
N THR A 44 8.82 -11.69 6.99
CA THR A 44 8.10 -11.01 8.08
C THR A 44 6.82 -10.32 7.59
N TRP A 45 6.88 -9.76 6.38
CA TRP A 45 5.75 -9.19 5.67
C TRP A 45 5.14 -10.23 4.74
N HIS A 46 3.84 -10.13 4.48
CA HIS A 46 3.10 -11.12 3.69
C HIS A 46 2.71 -10.59 2.32
N VAL A 47 2.38 -9.30 2.24
CA VAL A 47 1.95 -8.62 1.01
C VAL A 47 2.57 -7.23 0.93
N ALA A 48 2.96 -6.81 -0.27
CA ALA A 48 3.24 -5.43 -0.62
C ALA A 48 2.11 -4.87 -1.49
N VAL A 49 1.82 -3.58 -1.31
CA VAL A 49 0.87 -2.83 -2.13
C VAL A 49 1.58 -1.61 -2.70
N TRP A 50 1.65 -1.52 -4.02
CA TRP A 50 2.18 -0.34 -4.71
C TRP A 50 1.02 0.55 -5.11
N PHE A 51 1.04 1.80 -4.66
CA PHE A 51 0.00 2.77 -4.97
C PHE A 51 0.59 4.17 -5.09
N SER A 52 -0.10 5.02 -5.83
CA SER A 52 0.19 6.44 -5.90
C SER A 52 -0.95 7.28 -5.34
N SER A 53 -0.62 8.46 -4.81
CA SER A 53 -1.62 9.38 -4.26
C SER A 53 -1.32 10.84 -4.62
N ASN A 54 -2.36 11.68 -4.71
CA ASN A 54 -2.20 13.10 -4.99
C ASN A 54 -1.53 13.85 -3.83
N ASN A 55 -1.74 13.42 -2.59
CA ASN A 55 -1.12 14.03 -1.41
C ASN A 55 -1.00 13.05 -0.23
N SER A 56 -0.20 13.41 0.77
CA SER A 56 0.04 12.58 1.95
C SER A 56 -1.21 12.31 2.78
N THR A 57 -2.14 13.27 2.88
CA THR A 57 -3.40 13.08 3.61
C THR A 57 -4.23 11.95 3.01
N GLN A 58 -4.41 11.95 1.68
CA GLN A 58 -5.15 10.90 0.97
C GLN A 58 -4.47 9.54 1.09
N ALA A 59 -3.13 9.49 1.04
CA ALA A 59 -2.38 8.26 1.28
C ALA A 59 -2.64 7.71 2.70
N ILE A 60 -2.54 8.56 3.72
CA ILE A 60 -2.79 8.17 5.13
C ILE A 60 -4.23 7.69 5.33
N GLU A 61 -5.20 8.38 4.73
CA GLU A 61 -6.60 7.97 4.81
C GLU A 61 -6.85 6.62 4.14
N PHE A 62 -6.26 6.38 2.96
CA PHE A 62 -6.34 5.08 2.30
C PHE A 62 -5.75 3.97 3.18
N ILE A 63 -4.57 4.18 3.76
CA ILE A 63 -3.93 3.20 4.63
C ILE A 63 -4.80 2.91 5.86
N ASN A 64 -5.28 3.93 6.57
CA ASN A 64 -5.97 3.74 7.84
C ASN A 64 -7.45 3.35 7.69
N LYS A 65 -8.16 3.96 6.73
CA LYS A 65 -9.62 3.81 6.58
C LYS A 65 -10.02 2.77 5.54
N LYS A 66 -9.14 2.42 4.59
CA LYS A 66 -9.39 1.33 3.64
C LYS A 66 -8.59 0.09 4.00
N ILE A 67 -7.27 0.16 3.97
CA ILE A 67 -6.43 -1.03 4.17
C ILE A 67 -6.52 -1.55 5.61
N GLY A 68 -6.38 -0.67 6.60
CA GLY A 68 -6.44 -1.03 8.02
C GLY A 68 -7.80 -1.56 8.49
N GLN A 69 -8.87 -1.37 7.70
CA GLN A 69 -10.19 -1.91 7.98
C GLN A 69 -10.43 -3.29 7.35
N ILE A 70 -9.51 -3.78 6.51
CA ILE A 70 -9.63 -5.12 5.91
C ILE A 70 -9.39 -6.17 7.00
N PRO A 71 -10.35 -7.08 7.25
CA PRO A 71 -10.17 -8.14 8.23
C PRO A 71 -8.92 -8.97 7.94
N GLY A 72 -8.08 -9.12 8.97
CA GLY A 72 -6.84 -9.88 8.89
C GLY A 72 -5.61 -9.04 8.54
N VAL A 73 -5.74 -7.74 8.23
CA VAL A 73 -4.59 -6.82 8.29
C VAL A 73 -4.24 -6.57 9.76
N ILE A 74 -3.02 -6.94 10.17
CA ILE A 74 -2.51 -6.72 11.53
C ILE A 74 -1.66 -5.46 11.59
N ASP A 75 -0.90 -5.21 10.53
CA ASP A 75 0.08 -4.13 10.50
C ASP A 75 0.26 -3.59 9.09
N ALA A 76 0.59 -2.31 9.01
CA ALA A 76 0.74 -1.56 7.78
C ALA A 76 1.95 -0.62 7.92
N PHE A 77 2.98 -0.86 7.12
CA PHE A 77 4.21 -0.06 7.13
C PHE A 77 4.36 0.69 5.82
N PRO A 78 3.98 1.97 5.76
CA PRO A 78 4.10 2.79 4.57
C PRO A 78 5.55 3.24 4.35
N VAL A 79 6.01 3.10 3.12
CA VAL A 79 7.31 3.58 2.64
C VAL A 79 7.05 4.60 1.55
N ALA A 80 7.39 5.87 1.81
CA ALA A 80 7.44 6.89 0.77
C ALA A 80 8.62 6.59 -0.16
N THR A 81 8.38 6.47 -1.46
CA THR A 81 9.43 6.13 -2.44
C THR A 81 10.09 7.38 -3.03
N PHE A 82 9.60 8.57 -2.67
CA PHE A 82 10.17 9.83 -3.09
C PHE A 82 11.30 10.27 -2.13
N PRO A 83 12.34 10.94 -2.64
CA PRO A 83 13.47 11.36 -1.82
C PRO A 83 13.08 12.49 -0.86
N HIS A 84 13.47 12.35 0.41
CA HIS A 84 13.39 13.44 1.40
C HIS A 84 14.56 14.43 1.28
N LYS A 85 15.65 14.05 0.61
CA LYS A 85 16.81 14.89 0.25
C LYS A 85 17.38 14.46 -1.10
N GLY A 86 17.78 15.45 -1.90
CA GLY A 86 18.28 15.28 -3.27
C GLY A 86 17.14 15.12 -4.26
N LYS A 87 17.02 16.05 -5.23
CA LYS A 87 16.28 15.70 -6.44
C LYS A 87 17.07 14.57 -7.09
N LEU A 88 16.40 13.52 -7.55
CA LEU A 88 16.93 12.73 -8.64
C LEU A 88 17.09 13.73 -9.78
N ASP A 89 18.31 14.22 -9.97
CA ASP A 89 18.66 14.98 -11.16
C ASP A 89 18.30 14.06 -12.32
N LYS A 90 17.25 14.46 -13.05
CA LYS A 90 16.88 13.75 -14.26
C LYS A 90 18.09 13.87 -15.18
N GLU A 91 18.67 12.73 -15.52
CA GLU A 91 19.76 12.65 -16.49
C GLU A 91 19.39 13.43 -17.76
N SER A 92 20.41 14.10 -18.27
CA SER A 92 20.43 15.14 -19.30
C SER A 92 20.07 14.63 -20.68
#